data_AF-A0A497KQP0-F1
#
_entry.id   AF-A0A497KQP0-F1
#
_cell.length_a   1.000
_cell.length_b   1.000
_cell.length_c   1.000
_cell.angle_alpha   90.00
_cell.angle_beta   90.00
_cell.angle_gamma   90.00
#
_symmetry.space_group_name_H-M   'P 1'
#
loop_
_entity.id
_entity.type
_entity.pdbx_description
1 polymer ?
#
loop_
_entity_poly.entity_id
_entity_poly.type
_entity_poly.pdbx_seq_one_letter_code
_entity_poly.pdbx_strand_id
1 'polypeptide(L)'
;MNYSTKSSSGTVQAIEFLKSTLDKKYLRYLLKKFSSTCKKDGKNRIEIALELFTKERNSACWTCSHIVYPVVKWAIRKGSTAFSVDEEKLFEKFSNVYWRRGLVNVLRGIADFGVKKPFTPGAPFLVVWNFTQLCNLRCQHCYA
;
A
#
# COMPACT_ATOMS: atom_id res chain seq x y z
N MET A 1 -32.16 1.16 12.71
CA MET A 1 -31.81 0.99 11.28
C MET A 1 -30.88 -0.20 11.17
N ASN A 2 -31.43 -1.34 10.76
CA ASN A 2 -30.70 -2.59 10.60
C ASN A 2 -29.96 -2.55 9.26
N TYR A 3 -28.65 -2.28 9.28
CA TYR A 3 -27.81 -2.37 8.10
C TYR A 3 -27.57 -3.86 7.82
N SER A 4 -28.45 -4.47 7.03
CA SER A 4 -28.32 -5.83 6.54
C SER A 4 -26.97 -6.01 5.86
N THR A 5 -26.10 -6.79 6.50
CA THR A 5 -24.83 -7.31 6.00
C THR A 5 -25.08 -8.29 4.87
N LYS A 6 -25.35 -7.80 3.66
CA LYS A 6 -25.28 -8.63 2.45
C LYS A 6 -23.83 -8.67 1.96
N SER A 7 -22.91 -9.21 2.78
CA SER A 7 -21.57 -9.54 2.28
C SER A 7 -21.68 -10.84 1.48
N SER A 8 -21.42 -10.79 0.18
CA SER A 8 -21.38 -11.98 -0.66
C SER A 8 -20.36 -12.98 -0.09
N SER A 9 -20.78 -14.22 0.13
CA SER A 9 -19.96 -15.31 0.71
C SER A 9 -18.54 -15.39 0.11
N GLY A 10 -18.39 -15.12 -1.20
CA GLY A 10 -17.09 -15.08 -1.89
C GLY A 10 -16.17 -13.92 -1.48
N THR A 11 -16.68 -12.75 -1.13
CA THR A 11 -15.84 -11.61 -0.68
C THR A 11 -15.26 -11.86 0.71
N VAL A 12 -16.03 -12.48 1.60
CA VAL A 12 -15.57 -12.86 2.95
C VAL A 12 -14.43 -13.87 2.83
N GLN A 13 -14.60 -14.90 2.00
CA GLN A 13 -13.57 -15.90 1.74
C GLN A 13 -12.31 -15.31 1.10
N ALA A 14 -12.45 -14.40 0.13
CA ALA A 14 -11.30 -13.72 -0.48
C ALA A 14 -10.53 -12.86 0.54
N ILE A 15 -11.23 -12.13 1.41
CA ILE A 15 -10.61 -11.33 2.47
C ILE A 15 -9.90 -12.23 3.49
N GLU A 16 -10.50 -13.34 3.86
CA GLU A 16 -9.95 -14.29 4.82
C GLU A 16 -8.74 -15.03 4.25
N PHE A 17 -8.78 -15.39 2.97
CA PHE A 17 -7.64 -15.93 2.24
C PHE A 17 -6.49 -14.92 2.15
N LEU A 18 -6.79 -13.66 1.82
CA LEU A 18 -5.78 -12.59 1.79
C LEU A 18 -5.17 -12.35 3.16
N LYS A 19 -5.99 -12.32 4.22
CA LYS A 19 -5.53 -12.19 5.60
C LYS A 19 -4.61 -13.35 6.01
N SER A 20 -5.03 -14.59 5.78
CA SER A 20 -4.27 -15.80 6.13
C SER A 20 -2.96 -15.94 5.34
N THR A 21 -2.91 -15.38 4.13
CA THR A 21 -1.70 -15.36 3.31
C THR A 21 -0.74 -14.25 3.75
N LEU A 22 -1.26 -13.02 3.91
CA LEU A 22 -0.46 -11.82 4.20
C LEU A 22 0.03 -11.74 5.65
N ASP A 23 -0.65 -12.36 6.61
CA ASP A 23 -0.29 -12.29 8.03
C ASP A 23 0.71 -13.37 8.49
N LYS A 24 1.23 -14.17 7.55
CA LYS A 24 2.28 -15.15 7.86
C LYS A 24 3.55 -14.40 8.31
N LYS A 25 4.09 -14.75 9.49
CA LYS A 25 5.32 -14.15 10.06
C LYS A 25 6.48 -14.07 9.05
N TYR A 26 6.65 -15.14 8.26
CA TYR A 26 7.65 -15.19 7.20
C TYR A 26 7.43 -14.13 6.12
N LEU A 27 6.20 -14.02 5.61
CA LEU A 27 5.88 -13.05 4.57
C LEU A 27 6.00 -11.62 5.10
N ARG A 28 5.59 -11.36 6.35
CA ARG A 28 5.80 -10.07 7.02
C ARG A 28 7.28 -9.72 7.15
N TYR A 29 8.13 -10.68 7.50
CA TYR A 29 9.58 -10.49 7.56
C TYR A 29 10.16 -10.16 6.18
N LEU A 30 9.76 -10.89 5.14
CA LEU A 30 10.16 -10.59 3.76
C LEU A 30 9.71 -9.20 3.34
N LEU A 31 8.41 -8.88 3.53
CA LEU A 31 7.85 -7.58 3.22
C LEU A 31 8.63 -6.47 3.93
N LYS A 32 8.95 -6.62 5.22
CA LYS A 32 9.75 -5.64 5.97
C LYS A 32 11.15 -5.43 5.39
N LYS A 33 11.80 -6.51 4.93
CA LYS A 33 13.12 -6.44 4.28
C LYS A 33 13.05 -5.79 2.89
N PHE A 34 12.01 -6.08 2.12
CA PHE A 34 11.80 -5.48 0.81
C PHE A 34 11.27 -4.05 0.88
N SER A 35 10.54 -3.68 1.93
CA SER A 35 10.00 -2.34 2.18
C SER A 35 10.88 -1.51 3.13
N SER A 36 12.12 -1.92 3.38
CA SER A 36 13.07 -1.13 4.17
C SER A 36 13.70 -0.03 3.32
N THR A 37 14.12 1.06 3.94
CA THR A 37 14.90 2.11 3.29
C THR A 37 16.25 1.56 2.83
N CYS A 38 16.62 1.83 1.58
CA CYS A 38 17.96 1.52 1.08
C CYS A 38 18.94 2.59 1.52
N LYS A 39 20.01 2.21 2.23
CA LYS A 39 21.05 3.17 2.66
C LYS A 39 21.80 3.82 1.50
N LYS A 40 21.98 3.10 0.39
CA LYS A 40 22.71 3.60 -0.80
C LYS A 40 21.89 4.56 -1.66
N ASP A 41 20.59 4.28 -1.80
CA ASP A 41 19.69 5.02 -2.70
C ASP A 41 18.80 6.05 -1.97
N GLY A 42 18.85 6.09 -0.63
CA GLY A 42 18.14 7.06 0.21
C GLY A 42 16.62 6.93 0.29
N LYS A 43 16.00 6.00 -0.45
CA LYS A 43 14.54 5.81 -0.51
C LYS A 43 14.10 4.40 -0.13
N ASN A 44 12.80 4.20 0.01
CA ASN A 44 12.23 2.86 0.16
C ASN A 44 12.56 2.00 -1.07
N ARG A 45 13.02 0.76 -0.85
CA ARG A 45 13.37 -0.17 -1.93
C ARG A 45 12.22 -0.42 -2.92
N ILE A 46 10.97 -0.46 -2.45
CA ILE A 46 9.80 -0.62 -3.32
C ILE A 46 9.52 0.65 -4.12
N GLU A 47 9.68 1.83 -3.50
CA GLU A 47 9.54 3.11 -4.19
C GLU A 47 10.57 3.25 -5.32
N ILE A 48 11.83 2.87 -5.05
CA ILE A 48 12.90 2.85 -6.05
C ILE A 48 12.57 1.90 -7.20
N ALA A 49 12.06 0.70 -6.90
CA ALA A 49 11.66 -0.24 -7.93
C ALA A 49 10.50 0.28 -8.80
N LEU A 50 9.57 1.04 -8.21
CA LEU A 50 8.50 1.70 -8.95
C LEU A 50 9.02 2.87 -9.80
N GLU A 51 10.01 3.63 -9.32
CA GLU A 51 10.68 4.67 -10.13
C GLU A 51 11.45 4.07 -11.32
N LEU A 52 12.06 2.90 -11.15
CA LEU A 52 12.69 2.15 -12.25
C LEU A 52 11.64 1.62 -13.23
N PHE A 53 10.47 1.20 -12.74
CA PHE A 53 9.35 0.76 -13.57
C PHE A 53 8.78 1.90 -14.43
N THR A 54 8.65 3.11 -13.86
CA THR A 54 8.13 4.29 -14.58
C THR A 54 9.20 5.04 -15.37
N LYS A 55 10.46 4.58 -15.35
CA LYS A 55 11.62 5.24 -15.97
C LYS A 55 11.92 6.65 -15.44
N GLU A 56 11.41 7.02 -14.27
CA GLU A 56 11.77 8.29 -13.60
C GLU A 56 13.17 8.25 -12.97
N ARG A 57 13.70 7.05 -12.78
CA ARG A 57 15.06 6.81 -12.29
C ARG A 57 15.81 5.96 -13.30
N ASN A 58 17.04 6.36 -13.63
CA ASN A 58 17.87 5.65 -14.59
C ASN A 58 18.70 4.52 -13.95
N SER A 59 19.10 4.67 -12.68
CA SER A 59 19.94 3.69 -12.00
C SER A 59 19.64 3.63 -10.50
N ALA A 60 19.87 2.45 -9.91
CA ALA A 60 19.83 2.23 -8.47
C ALA A 60 20.92 1.22 -8.08
N CYS A 61 21.19 1.07 -6.78
CA CYS A 61 22.17 0.09 -6.32
C CYS A 61 21.85 -1.33 -6.81
N TRP A 62 22.87 -2.19 -6.87
CA TRP A 62 22.75 -3.55 -7.41
C TRP A 62 21.58 -4.35 -6.82
N THR A 63 21.37 -4.27 -5.49
CA THR A 63 20.24 -4.93 -4.83
C THR A 63 18.88 -4.40 -5.29
N CYS A 64 18.71 -3.08 -5.42
CA CYS A 64 17.45 -2.49 -5.84
C CYS A 64 17.15 -2.81 -7.32
N SER A 65 18.16 -2.72 -8.17
CA SER A 65 18.04 -2.93 -9.63
C SER A 65 17.87 -4.40 -10.02
N HIS A 66 18.61 -5.32 -9.40
CA HIS A 66 18.65 -6.73 -9.83
C HIS A 66 17.89 -7.70 -8.92
N ILE A 67 17.53 -7.30 -7.69
CA ILE A 67 16.76 -8.17 -6.78
C ILE A 67 15.36 -7.60 -6.56
N VAL A 68 15.25 -6.35 -6.12
CA VAL A 68 13.93 -5.78 -5.75
C VAL A 68 13.09 -5.48 -6.98
N TYR A 69 13.66 -4.82 -7.99
CA TYR A 69 12.93 -4.42 -9.19
C TYR A 69 12.30 -5.60 -9.95
N PRO A 70 12.98 -6.73 -10.22
CA PRO A 70 12.35 -7.86 -10.87
C PRO A 70 11.18 -8.45 -10.08
N VAL A 71 11.31 -8.52 -8.75
CA VAL A 71 10.23 -9.00 -7.86
C VAL A 71 9.02 -8.07 -7.90
N VAL A 72 9.25 -6.76 -7.82
CA VAL A 72 8.19 -5.75 -7.89
C VAL A 72 7.53 -5.75 -9.27
N LYS A 73 8.31 -5.83 -10.36
CA LYS A 73 7.78 -5.91 -11.73
C LYS A 73 6.92 -7.16 -11.92
N TRP A 74 7.37 -8.31 -11.41
CA TRP A 74 6.57 -9.53 -11.43
C TRP A 74 5.25 -9.37 -10.65
N ALA A 75 5.31 -8.76 -9.46
CA ALA A 75 4.12 -8.48 -8.65
C ALA A 75 3.14 -7.53 -9.36
N ILE A 76 3.64 -6.50 -10.05
CA ILE A 76 2.82 -5.57 -10.85
C ILE A 76 2.12 -6.32 -11.97
N ARG A 77 2.82 -7.16 -12.74
CA ARG A 77 2.23 -7.95 -13.82
C ARG A 77 1.17 -8.93 -13.31
N LYS A 78 1.44 -9.59 -12.18
CA LYS A 78 0.46 -10.46 -11.52
C LYS A 78 -0.75 -9.68 -11.00
N GLY A 79 -0.54 -8.51 -10.42
CA GLY A 79 -1.60 -7.60 -9.98
C GLY A 79 -2.47 -7.12 -11.14
N SER A 80 -1.84 -6.65 -12.22
CA SER A 80 -2.50 -6.28 -13.48
C SER A 80 -3.43 -7.39 -13.98
N THR A 81 -2.95 -8.63 -14.01
CA THR A 81 -3.75 -9.78 -14.44
C THR A 81 -4.90 -10.06 -13.46
N ALA A 82 -4.61 -10.07 -12.15
CA ALA A 82 -5.59 -10.39 -11.12
C ALA A 82 -6.73 -9.36 -11.02
N PHE A 83 -6.42 -8.09 -11.32
CA PHE A 83 -7.41 -7.00 -11.30
C PHE A 83 -7.92 -6.61 -12.69
N SER A 84 -7.51 -7.33 -13.75
CA SER A 84 -7.83 -7.02 -15.15
C SER A 84 -7.57 -5.55 -15.52
N VAL A 85 -6.44 -5.02 -15.05
CA VAL A 85 -5.98 -3.64 -15.32
C VAL A 85 -4.80 -3.67 -16.25
N ASP A 86 -4.81 -2.84 -17.31
CA ASP A 86 -3.70 -2.75 -18.26
C ASP A 86 -2.40 -2.28 -17.58
N GLU A 87 -1.27 -2.87 -17.97
CA GLU A 87 0.05 -2.51 -17.42
C GLU A 87 0.39 -1.03 -17.71
N GLU A 88 -0.09 -0.48 -18.83
CA GLU A 88 0.05 0.94 -19.19
C GLU A 88 -0.68 1.86 -18.20
N LYS A 89 -1.88 1.50 -17.75
CA LYS A 89 -2.61 2.27 -16.74
C LYS A 89 -1.89 2.25 -15.40
N LEU A 90 -1.28 1.11 -15.05
CA LEU A 90 -0.44 1.01 -13.84
C LEU A 90 0.82 1.85 -13.98
N PHE A 91 1.45 1.86 -15.15
CA PHE A 91 2.58 2.74 -15.45
C PHE A 91 2.19 4.20 -15.24
N GLU A 92 1.11 4.66 -15.87
CA GLU A 92 0.62 6.04 -15.74
C GLU A 92 0.30 6.40 -14.27
N LYS A 93 -0.37 5.51 -13.54
CA LYS A 93 -0.69 5.73 -12.12
C LYS A 93 0.55 5.81 -11.26
N PHE A 94 1.52 4.91 -11.45
CA PHE A 94 2.75 4.92 -10.67
C PHE A 94 3.72 6.04 -11.07
N SER A 95 3.54 6.69 -12.22
CA SER A 95 4.26 7.93 -12.55
C SER A 95 3.92 9.07 -11.59
N ASN A 96 2.78 8.98 -10.90
CA ASN A 96 2.47 9.91 -9.82
C ASN A 96 3.10 9.44 -8.49
N VAL A 97 3.96 10.29 -7.92
CA VAL A 97 4.70 10.04 -6.67
C VAL A 97 3.78 9.69 -5.48
N TYR A 98 2.58 10.27 -5.41
CA TYR A 98 1.64 10.02 -4.32
C TYR A 98 1.11 8.58 -4.35
N TRP A 99 0.90 8.03 -5.54
CA TRP A 99 0.49 6.63 -5.70
C TRP A 99 1.60 5.67 -5.28
N ARG A 100 2.86 5.95 -5.64
CA ARG A 100 4.00 5.15 -5.18
C ARG A 100 4.13 5.17 -3.66
N ARG A 101 4.10 6.37 -3.06
CA ARG A 101 4.18 6.54 -1.61
C ARG A 101 3.00 5.89 -0.89
N GLY A 102 1.80 6.02 -1.45
CA GLY A 102 0.60 5.38 -0.92
C GLY A 102 0.74 3.87 -0.86
N LEU A 103 1.20 3.24 -1.95
CA LEU A 103 1.44 1.79 -1.98
C LEU A 103 2.52 1.36 -0.98
N VAL A 104 3.64 2.05 -0.94
CA VAL A 104 4.73 1.79 0.01
C VAL A 104 4.22 1.89 1.45
N ASN A 105 3.37 2.86 1.73
CA ASN A 105 2.78 3.09 3.04
C ASN A 105 1.84 1.95 3.46
N VAL A 106 0.99 1.47 2.54
CA VAL A 106 0.14 0.29 2.78
C VAL A 106 1.01 -0.93 3.11
N LEU A 107 2.02 -1.21 2.28
CA LEU A 107 2.90 -2.38 2.45
C LEU A 107 3.68 -2.31 3.75
N ARG A 108 4.11 -1.10 4.16
CA ARG A 108 4.77 -0.88 5.45
C ARG A 108 3.83 -1.17 6.61
N GLY A 109 2.59 -0.69 6.55
CA GLY A 109 1.57 -0.97 7.55
C GLY A 109 1.31 -2.48 7.72
N ILE A 110 1.21 -3.21 6.60
CA ILE A 110 1.06 -4.68 6.62
C ILE A 110 2.30 -5.36 7.22
N ALA A 111 3.50 -4.92 6.84
CA ALA A 111 4.75 -5.51 7.35
C ALA A 111 4.87 -5.34 8.87
N ASP A 112 4.60 -4.13 9.37
CA ASP A 112 4.78 -3.80 10.78
C ASP A 112 3.61 -4.29 11.64
N PHE A 113 2.35 -4.10 11.21
CA PHE A 113 1.16 -4.37 12.02
C PHE A 113 0.32 -5.59 11.61
N GLY A 114 0.58 -6.17 10.44
CA GLY A 114 -0.25 -7.24 9.88
C GLY A 114 -1.57 -6.73 9.31
N VAL A 115 -2.35 -7.64 8.73
CA VAL A 115 -3.68 -7.33 8.18
C VAL A 115 -4.72 -7.40 9.30
N LYS A 116 -4.99 -6.25 9.92
CA LYS A 116 -5.96 -6.09 11.01
C LYS A 116 -7.03 -5.04 10.69
N LYS A 117 -8.14 -5.10 11.42
CA LYS A 117 -9.23 -4.10 11.37
C LYS A 117 -9.28 -3.36 12.71
N PRO A 118 -9.32 -2.01 12.74
CA PRO A 118 -9.14 -1.10 11.60
C PRO A 118 -7.72 -1.21 11.02
N PHE A 119 -7.57 -0.92 9.72
CA PHE A 119 -6.28 -0.98 9.04
C PHE A 119 -5.33 0.10 9.58
N THR A 120 -4.09 -0.28 9.91
CA THR A 120 -3.06 0.65 10.39
C THR A 120 -1.99 0.82 9.31
N PRO A 121 -1.95 1.96 8.59
CA PRO A 121 -0.89 2.23 7.62
C PRO A 121 0.45 2.51 8.30
N GLY A 122 1.55 2.47 7.55
CA GLY A 122 2.88 2.82 8.07
C GLY A 122 3.06 4.32 8.39
N ALA A 123 2.20 5.17 7.84
CA ALA A 123 2.14 6.62 7.93
C ALA A 123 0.70 7.07 7.66
N PRO A 124 0.26 8.24 8.16
CA PRO A 124 -1.10 8.72 7.91
C PRO A 124 -1.33 9.07 6.42
N PHE A 125 -2.47 8.64 5.86
CA PHE A 125 -2.90 9.05 4.50
C PHE A 125 -3.54 10.43 4.47
N LEU A 126 -4.26 10.76 5.54
CA LEU A 126 -5.02 11.98 5.70
C LEU A 126 -4.68 12.57 7.05
N VAL A 127 -4.19 13.80 7.04
CA VAL A 127 -4.04 14.61 8.24
C VAL A 127 -5.16 15.64 8.20
N VAL A 128 -6.11 15.52 9.11
CA VAL A 128 -7.18 16.51 9.27
C VAL A 128 -6.71 17.53 10.29
N TRP A 129 -6.64 18.80 9.88
CA TRP A 129 -6.32 19.88 10.79
C TRP A 129 -7.56 20.72 11.08
N ASN A 130 -8.05 20.62 12.32
CA ASN A 130 -9.10 21.49 12.81
C ASN A 130 -8.49 22.84 13.22
N PHE A 131 -8.67 23.86 12.38
CA PHE A 131 -8.21 25.22 12.69
C PHE A 131 -9.12 25.95 13.68
N THR A 132 -10.41 25.62 13.71
CA THR A 132 -11.40 26.18 14.64
C THR A 132 -12.42 25.12 15.03
N GLN A 133 -12.90 25.18 16.27
CA GLN A 133 -14.04 24.39 16.77
C GLN A 133 -15.26 25.27 17.06
N LEU A 134 -15.27 26.51 16.55
CA LEU A 134 -16.41 27.43 16.69
C LEU A 134 -17.53 27.00 15.73
N CYS A 135 -18.42 26.12 16.19
CA CYS A 135 -19.63 25.72 15.48
C CYS A 135 -20.87 26.18 16.26
N ASN A 136 -21.87 26.75 15.57
CA ASN A 136 -23.13 27.21 16.16
C ASN A 136 -24.26 26.16 16.13
N LEU A 137 -23.96 24.94 15.67
CA LEU A 137 -24.91 23.83 15.56
C LEU A 137 -24.81 22.92 16.80
N ARG A 138 -25.94 22.34 17.23
CA ARG A 138 -26.02 21.41 18.37
C ARG A 138 -26.17 19.96 17.89
N CYS A 139 -25.17 19.47 17.16
CA CYS A 139 -25.21 18.15 16.53
C CYS A 139 -25.03 17.02 17.55
N GLN A 140 -25.87 15.98 17.48
CA GLN A 140 -25.75 14.81 18.37
C GLN A 140 -24.46 14.01 18.13
N HIS A 141 -23.90 14.03 16.92
CA HIS A 141 -22.69 13.29 16.55
C HIS A 141 -21.64 14.26 15.99
N CYS A 142 -21.34 15.31 16.76
CA CYS A 142 -20.25 16.23 16.42
C CYS A 142 -18.91 15.60 16.76
N TYR A 143 -17.96 15.66 15.82
CA TYR A 143 -16.56 15.29 16.09
C TYR A 143 -15.70 16.48 16.53
N ALA A 144 -16.24 17.70 16.36
CA ALA A 144 -15.63 18.98 16.67
C ALA A 144 -16.23 19.58 17.95
#